data_AF-A0A4S2D2F1-F1
#
_entry.id   AF-A0A4S2D2F1-F1
#
_cell.length_a   1.000
_cell.length_b   1.000
_cell.length_c   1.000
_cell.angle_alpha   90.00
_cell.angle_beta   90.00
_cell.angle_gamma   90.00
#
_symmetry.space_group_name_H-M   'P 1'
#
loop_
_entity.id
_entity.type
_entity.pdbx_description
1 polymer ?
#
loop_
_entity_poly.entity_id
_entity_poly.type
_entity_poly.pdbx_seq_one_letter_code
_entity_poly.pdbx_strand_id
1 'polypeptide(L)'
;MSRPVTRRPPKRNGGFSWGRFPMGDTGIVCYRLFRRDLTGAVHIQSLHFYPQDNRRAVALALREACHRLRDCVDEIDLAALGVTA
;
A
#
# COMPACT_ATOMS: atom_id res chain seq x y z
N MET A 1 -5.87 2.83 27.77
CA MET A 1 -4.46 2.72 27.31
C MET A 1 -4.44 2.44 25.81
N SER A 2 -3.95 3.37 25.00
CA SER A 2 -3.83 3.18 23.55
C SER A 2 -2.68 2.22 23.25
N ARG A 3 -2.96 1.08 22.61
CA ARG A 3 -1.94 0.13 22.18
C ARG A 3 -0.99 0.82 21.18
N PRO A 4 0.35 0.73 21.35
CA PRO A 4 1.29 1.27 20.37
C PRO A 4 1.09 0.59 19.02
N VAL A 5 1.11 1.37 17.94
CA VAL A 5 0.94 0.87 16.58
C VAL A 5 2.17 0.06 16.21
N THR A 6 2.06 -1.26 16.24
CA THR A 6 3.18 -2.16 15.98
C THR A 6 3.56 -2.17 14.49
N ARG A 7 4.86 -2.22 14.22
CA ARG A 7 5.41 -2.44 12.88
C ARG A 7 4.86 -3.75 12.32
N ARG A 8 4.43 -3.73 11.05
CA ARG A 8 4.01 -4.92 10.30
C ARG A 8 4.87 -5.04 9.04
N PRO A 9 5.70 -6.08 8.90
CA PRO A 9 6.42 -6.31 7.65
C PRO A 9 5.44 -6.80 6.55
N PRO A 10 5.67 -6.41 5.28
CA PRO A 10 4.94 -7.00 4.17
C PRO A 10 5.28 -8.49 4.03
N LYS A 11 4.29 -9.30 3.64
CA LYS A 11 4.51 -10.69 3.27
C LYS A 11 5.19 -10.72 1.90
N ARG A 12 6.16 -11.62 1.71
CA ARG A 12 6.75 -11.90 0.39
C ARG A 12 5.83 -12.86 -0.37
N ASN A 13 4.70 -12.37 -0.84
CA ASN A 13 3.82 -13.09 -1.76
C ASN A 13 3.92 -12.47 -3.16
N GLY A 14 3.64 -13.25 -4.21
CA GLY A 14 3.69 -12.78 -5.60
C GLY A 14 2.60 -11.75 -5.95
N GLY A 15 1.61 -11.56 -5.08
CA GLY A 15 0.51 -10.61 -5.27
C GLY A 15 0.61 -9.38 -4.37
N PHE A 16 -0.55 -8.86 -3.97
CA PHE A 16 -0.63 -7.72 -3.07
C PHE A 16 -0.08 -8.03 -1.67
N SER A 17 0.80 -7.16 -1.16
CA SER A 17 1.23 -7.13 0.23
C SER A 17 1.22 -5.70 0.77
N TRP A 18 1.22 -5.58 2.09
CA TRP A 18 1.34 -4.27 2.73
C TRP A 18 2.07 -4.37 4.05
N GLY A 19 2.71 -3.27 4.43
CA GLY A 19 3.40 -3.09 5.69
C GLY A 19 3.00 -1.80 6.37
N ARG A 20 3.22 -1.77 7.69
CA ARG A 20 2.98 -0.61 8.54
C ARG A 20 4.25 -0.26 9.29
N PHE A 21 4.63 1.00 9.22
CA PHE A 21 5.89 1.53 9.73
C PHE A 21 5.60 2.78 10.56
N PRO A 22 5.60 2.68 11.90
CA PRO A 22 5.57 3.88 12.74
C PRO A 22 6.84 4.71 12.49
N MET A 23 6.71 6.02 12.31
CA MET A 23 7.80 6.95 12.06
C MET A 23 8.16 7.73 13.33
N GLY A 24 9.19 7.25 14.03
CA GLY A 24 9.75 7.90 15.22
C GLY A 24 8.73 8.18 16.32
N ASP A 25 9.03 9.17 17.15
CA ASP A 25 8.21 9.55 18.31
C ASP A 25 7.02 10.47 17.96
N THR A 26 6.91 10.89 16.69
CA THR A 26 5.82 11.78 16.22
C THR A 26 4.47 11.08 16.14
N GLY A 27 4.43 9.75 16.26
CA GLY A 27 3.21 8.95 16.16
C GLY A 27 2.66 8.82 14.73
N ILE A 28 3.34 9.39 13.73
CA ILE A 28 2.99 9.23 12.32
C ILE A 28 3.11 7.76 11.93
N VAL A 29 2.11 7.24 11.22
CA VAL A 29 2.12 5.87 10.73
C VAL A 29 2.17 5.87 9.21
N CYS A 30 3.24 5.30 8.67
CA CYS A 30 3.38 5.06 7.24
C CYS A 30 2.82 3.67 6.90
N TYR A 31 1.88 3.61 5.98
CA TYR A 31 1.44 2.38 5.34
C TYR A 31 2.10 2.29 3.97
N ARG A 32 2.76 1.17 3.70
CA ARG A 32 3.33 0.86 2.38
C ARG A 32 2.57 -0.30 1.77
N LEU A 33 2.04 -0.08 0.59
CA LEU A 33 1.37 -1.06 -0.25
C LEU A 33 2.34 -1.52 -1.32
N PHE A 34 2.33 -2.81 -1.63
CA PHE A 34 3.21 -3.43 -2.60
C PHE A 34 2.39 -4.33 -3.51
N ARG A 35 2.67 -4.31 -4.80
CA ARG A 35 2.13 -5.23 -5.79
C ARG A 35 3.20 -5.52 -6.84
N ARG A 36 3.20 -6.72 -7.40
CA ARG A 36 4.08 -7.08 -8.51
C ARG A 36 3.29 -7.12 -9.80
N ASP A 37 3.91 -6.68 -10.88
CA ASP A 37 3.42 -6.91 -12.23
C ASP A 37 3.81 -8.31 -12.73
N LEU A 38 3.35 -8.67 -13.93
CA LEU A 38 3.61 -9.94 -14.60
C LEU A 38 5.10 -10.17 -14.92
N THR A 39 5.90 -9.11 -15.00
CA THR A 39 7.37 -9.20 -15.19
C THR A 39 8.11 -9.42 -13.88
N GLY A 40 7.42 -9.29 -12.74
CA GLY A 40 7.96 -9.43 -11.39
C GLY A 40 8.49 -8.14 -10.78
N ALA A 41 8.37 -6.99 -11.46
CA ALA A 41 8.77 -5.70 -10.91
C ALA A 41 7.80 -5.25 -9.81
N VAL A 42 8.33 -4.56 -8.79
CA VAL A 42 7.59 -4.22 -7.57
C VAL A 42 7.14 -2.76 -7.62
N HIS A 43 5.82 -2.56 -7.55
CA HIS A 43 5.17 -1.26 -7.48
C HIS A 43 4.77 -0.93 -6.05
N ILE A 44 5.08 0.29 -5.62
CA ILE A 44 4.94 0.71 -4.22
C ILE A 44 4.10 1.97 -4.13
N GLN A 45 3.07 1.94 -3.28
CA GLN A 45 2.32 3.13 -2.87
C GLN A 45 2.48 3.35 -1.37
N SER A 46 2.94 4.55 -0.98
CA SER A 46 3.08 4.93 0.44
C SER A 46 2.01 5.95 0.83
N LEU A 47 1.45 5.79 2.02
CA LEU A 47 0.52 6.73 2.64
C LEU A 47 0.97 7.02 4.08
N HIS A 48 0.87 8.27 4.48
CA HIS A 48 1.26 8.73 5.81
C HIS A 48 0.01 9.26 6.51
N PHE A 49 -0.21 8.79 7.74
CA PHE A 49 -1.33 9.23 8.56
C PHE A 49 -0.82 9.72 9.90
N TYR A 50 -1.44 10.79 10.38
CA TYR A 50 -1.16 11.39 11.67
C TYR A 50 -2.04 10.76 12.77
N PRO A 51 -1.61 10.83 14.04
CA PRO A 51 -2.39 10.30 15.17
C PRO A 51 -3.83 10.84 15.26
N GLN A 52 -4.04 12.09 14.85
CA GLN A 52 -5.34 12.77 14.87
C GLN A 52 -6.26 12.39 13.70
N ASP A 53 -5.77 11.66 12.70
CA ASP A 53 -6.58 11.30 11.54
C ASP A 53 -7.71 10.34 11.93
N ASN A 54 -8.90 10.60 11.40
CA ASN A 54 -10.05 9.75 11.64
C ASN A 54 -9.80 8.34 11.07
N ARG A 55 -9.90 7.31 11.91
CA ARG A 55 -9.69 5.90 11.50
C ARG A 55 -10.53 5.47 10.30
N ARG A 56 -11.75 5.99 10.16
CA ARG A 56 -12.62 5.73 9.00
C ARG A 56 -12.04 6.35 7.73
N ALA A 57 -11.56 7.60 7.82
CA ALA A 57 -10.91 8.27 6.69
C ALA A 57 -9.61 7.54 6.28
N VAL A 58 -8.80 7.12 7.27
CA VAL A 58 -7.59 6.31 7.03
C VAL A 58 -7.94 5.00 6.29
N ALA A 59 -8.97 4.28 6.74
CA ALA A 59 -9.39 3.03 6.10
C ALA A 59 -9.89 3.26 4.65
N LEU A 60 -10.63 4.33 4.40
CA LEU A 60 -11.09 4.70 3.06
C LEU A 60 -9.91 5.05 2.15
N ALA A 61 -9.00 5.90 2.60
CA ALA A 61 -7.81 6.29 1.84
C ALA A 61 -6.92 5.08 1.49
N LEU A 62 -6.76 4.14 2.44
CA LEU A 62 -6.05 2.89 2.19
C LEU A 62 -6.75 2.02 1.15
N ARG A 63 -8.09 1.89 1.23
CA ARG A 63 -8.87 1.11 0.26
C ARG A 63 -8.75 1.69 -1.15
N GLU A 64 -8.88 3.00 -1.28
CA GLU A 64 -8.71 3.68 -2.57
C GLU A 64 -7.29 3.51 -3.12
N ALA A 65 -6.27 3.63 -2.27
CA ALA A 65 -4.90 3.41 -2.68
C ALA A 65 -4.64 1.96 -3.13
N CYS A 66 -5.29 0.98 -2.51
CA CYS A 66 -5.25 -0.42 -2.97
C CYS A 66 -5.85 -0.57 -4.37
N HIS A 67 -6.97 0.09 -4.65
CA HIS A 67 -7.59 0.07 -5.98
C HIS A 67 -6.68 0.76 -7.00
N ARG A 68 -6.21 1.98 -6.73
CA ARG A 68 -5.30 2.70 -7.63
C ARG A 68 -4.03 1.90 -7.95
N LEU A 69 -3.42 1.26 -6.95
CA LEU A 69 -2.24 0.43 -7.16
C LEU A 69 -2.56 -0.82 -7.99
N ARG A 70 -3.76 -1.39 -7.82
CA ARG A 70 -4.21 -2.50 -8.66
C ARG A 70 -4.40 -2.05 -10.10
N ASP A 71 -5.17 -1.00 -10.32
CA ASP A 71 -5.52 -0.51 -11.66
C ASP A 71 -4.25 -0.13 -12.43
N CYS A 72 -3.31 0.56 -11.79
CA CYS A 72 -2.02 0.90 -12.38
C CYS A 72 -1.19 -0.33 -12.78
N VAL A 73 -1.14 -1.37 -11.94
CA VAL A 73 -0.41 -2.60 -12.28
C VAL A 73 -1.15 -3.40 -13.36
N ASP A 74 -2.48 -3.46 -13.29
CA ASP A 74 -3.29 -4.17 -14.28
C ASP A 74 -3.14 -3.48 -15.67
N GLU A 75 -2.99 -2.15 -15.74
CA GLU A 75 -2.63 -1.41 -16.97
C GLU A 75 -1.22 -1.75 -17.48
N ILE A 76 -0.23 -1.81 -16.60
CA ILE A 76 1.15 -2.22 -16.95
C ILE A 76 1.17 -3.65 -17.50
N ASP A 77 0.44 -4.54 -16.84
CA ASP A 77 0.29 -5.94 -17.24
C ASP A 77 -0.36 -6.06 -18.61
N LEU A 78 -1.41 -5.26 -18.86
CA LEU A 78 -2.09 -5.24 -20.16
C LEU A 78 -1.17 -4.74 -21.29
N ALA A 79 -0.35 -3.72 -21.01
CA ALA A 79 0.67 -3.23 -21.93
C ALA A 79 1.76 -4.27 -22.21
N ALA A 80 2.22 -4.97 -21.16
CA ALA A 80 3.21 -6.03 -21.28
C ALA A 80 2.72 -7.23 -22.10
N LEU A 81 1.41 -7.52 -22.05
CA LEU A 81 0.78 -8.56 -22.88
C LEU A 81 0.54 -8.13 -24.34
N GLY A 82 0.82 -6.87 -24.69
CA GLY A 82 0.55 -6.34 -26.04
C GLY A 82 -0.94 -6.22 -26.36
N VAL A 83 -1.80 -6.16 -25.34
CA VAL A 83 -3.27 -6.06 -25.48
C VAL A 83 -3.73 -4.60 -25.41
N THR A 84 -2.82 -3.65 -25.24
CA THR A 84 -3.11 -2.22 -25.37
C THR A 84 -3.40 -1.88 -26.83
N ALA A 85 -4.56 -1.28 -27.07
CA ALA A 85 -5.08 -0.87 -28.37
C ALA A 85 -4.12 0.02 -29.17
#